data_AF-A0A3N4LN38-F1
#
_entry.id   AF-A0A3N4LN38-F1
#
_cell.length_a   1.000
_cell.length_b   1.000
_cell.length_c   1.000
_cell.angle_alpha   90.00
_cell.angle_beta   90.00
_cell.angle_gamma   90.00
#
_symmetry.space_group_name_H-M   'P 1'
#
loop_
_entity.id
_entity.type
_entity.pdbx_description
1 polymer ?
#
loop_
_entity_poly.entity_id
_entity_poly.type
_entity_poly.pdbx_seq_one_letter_code
_entity_poly.pdbx_strand_id
1 'polypeptide(L)'
;MCDRTLVMTNVLFQKIKEWDFFTHRTGDGRLYWDGIECGIDQPVFISMVNAIVAAWNAKGITGMDDFEKTQKMTPEMVQHMVYREIDSYLCKLLGVIKSN
;
A
#
# COMPACT_ATOMS: atom_id res chain seq x y z
N MET A 1 2.70 -11.93 22.85
CA MET A 1 2.03 -10.74 22.28
C MET A 1 2.07 -10.89 20.76
N CYS A 2 0.92 -10.96 20.08
CA CYS A 2 0.93 -10.85 18.62
C CYS A 2 1.41 -9.44 18.28
N ASP A 3 2.48 -9.33 17.48
CA ASP A 3 2.96 -8.05 16.99
C ASP A 3 1.86 -7.44 16.10
N ARG A 4 1.17 -6.42 16.63
CA ARG A 4 0.06 -5.76 15.93
C ARG A 4 0.51 -5.17 14.60
N THR A 5 1.79 -4.82 14.49
CA THR A 5 2.43 -4.34 13.25
C THR A 5 2.44 -5.42 12.18
N LEU A 6 2.78 -6.66 12.54
CA LEU A 6 2.80 -7.79 11.62
C LEU A 6 1.38 -8.12 11.12
N VAL A 7 0.40 -8.04 12.02
CA VAL A 7 -1.02 -8.23 11.67
C VAL A 7 -1.47 -7.16 10.68
N MET A 8 -1.22 -5.88 10.96
CA MET A 8 -1.61 -4.77 10.07
C MET A 8 -0.93 -4.85 8.71
N THR A 9 0.35 -5.21 8.68
CA THR A 9 1.12 -5.43 7.44
C THR A 9 0.48 -6.51 6.58
N ASN A 10 0.16 -7.67 7.17
CA ASN A 10 -0.46 -8.77 6.45
C ASN A 10 -1.86 -8.39 5.94
N VAL A 11 -2.66 -7.68 6.74
CA VAL A 11 -4.00 -7.23 6.33
C VAL A 11 -3.90 -6.25 5.16
N LEU A 12 -3.04 -5.23 5.26
CA LEU A 12 -2.86 -4.25 4.19
C LEU A 12 -2.36 -4.91 2.90
N PHE A 13 -1.43 -5.86 3.02
CA PHE A 13 -0.92 -6.63 1.89
C PHE A 13 -2.03 -7.40 1.15
N GLN A 14 -2.93 -8.06 1.89
CA GLN A 14 -4.07 -8.76 1.27
C GLN A 14 -5.05 -7.78 0.63
N LYS A 15 -5.37 -6.67 1.31
CA LYS A 15 -6.28 -5.64 0.78
C LYS A 15 -5.78 -5.04 -0.54
N ILE A 16 -4.49 -4.73 -0.63
CA ILE A 16 -3.89 -4.22 -1.87
C ILE A 16 -4.04 -5.21 -3.03
N LYS A 17 -3.94 -6.52 -2.75
CA LYS A 17 -4.18 -7.57 -3.75
C LYS A 17 -5.66 -7.66 -4.15
N GLU A 18 -6.56 -7.57 -3.18
CA GLU A 18 -8.02 -7.58 -3.41
C GLU A 18 -8.50 -6.37 -4.22
N TRP A 19 -7.91 -5.20 -3.98
CA TRP A 19 -8.26 -3.95 -4.66
C TRP A 19 -7.67 -3.80 -6.07
N ASP A 20 -6.94 -4.81 -6.54
CA ASP A 20 -6.33 -4.90 -7.87
C ASP A 20 -5.54 -3.63 -8.25
N PHE A 21 -4.83 -3.08 -7.27
CA PHE A 21 -3.97 -1.91 -7.42
C PHE A 21 -2.82 -2.13 -8.41
N PHE A 22 -2.39 -3.37 -8.56
CA PHE A 22 -1.28 -3.75 -9.42
C PHE A 22 -1.74 -4.76 -10.45
N THR A 23 -1.42 -4.50 -11.72
CA THR A 23 -1.62 -5.50 -12.76
C THR A 23 -0.51 -6.56 -12.66
N HIS A 24 -0.90 -7.83 -12.53
CA HIS A 24 0.03 -8.95 -12.57
C HIS A 24 0.27 -9.36 -14.03
N ARG A 25 1.51 -9.37 -14.50
CA ARG A 25 1.87 -10.12 -15.72
C ARG A 25 2.29 -11.53 -15.30
N THR A 26 1.48 -12.51 -15.70
CA THR A 26 1.73 -13.93 -15.48
C THR A 26 2.95 -14.37 -16.29
N GLY A 27 4.15 -14.20 -15.75
CA GLY A 27 5.37 -14.66 -16.43
C GLY A 27 6.68 -14.24 -15.77
N ASP A 28 6.77 -13.03 -15.24
CA ASP A 28 8.00 -12.48 -14.64
C ASP A 28 7.91 -12.26 -13.13
N GLY A 29 6.73 -12.48 -12.53
CA GLY A 29 6.50 -12.31 -11.09
C GLY A 29 6.53 -10.86 -10.62
N ARG A 30 6.49 -9.90 -11.55
CA ARG A 30 6.55 -8.47 -11.26
C ARG A 30 5.17 -7.85 -11.20
N LEU A 31 5.04 -6.81 -10.37
CA LEU A 31 3.82 -6.03 -10.20
C LEU A 31 3.94 -4.74 -11.00
N TYR A 32 3.00 -4.47 -11.90
CA TYR A 32 2.99 -3.24 -12.69
C TYR A 32 1.96 -2.27 -12.11
N TRP A 33 2.44 -1.09 -11.72
CA TRP A 33 1.64 0.02 -11.20
C TRP A 33 1.39 1.05 -12.30
N ASP A 34 0.21 1.68 -12.25
CA ASP A 34 -0.16 2.70 -13.22
C ASP A 34 0.91 3.82 -13.34
N GLY A 35 1.37 4.05 -14.56
CA GLY A 35 2.43 5.01 -14.88
C GLY A 35 3.87 4.54 -14.65
N ILE A 36 4.09 3.26 -14.30
CA ILE A 36 5.43 2.69 -14.14
C ILE A 36 5.65 1.60 -15.20
N GLU A 37 6.56 1.86 -16.15
CA GLU A 37 6.93 0.89 -17.19
C GLU A 37 7.78 -0.28 -16.67
N CYS A 38 8.50 -0.08 -15.56
CA CYS A 38 9.28 -1.14 -14.92
C CYS A 38 8.46 -1.91 -13.87
N GLY A 39 8.44 -3.22 -13.98
CA GLY A 39 7.78 -4.05 -12.98
C GLY A 39 8.43 -3.94 -11.60
N ILE A 40 7.61 -3.89 -10.56
CA ILE A 40 8.00 -3.82 -9.16
C ILE A 40 8.22 -5.25 -8.66
N ASP A 41 9.44 -5.54 -8.21
CA ASP A 41 9.79 -6.83 -7.63
C ASP A 41 9.19 -6.98 -6.22
N GLN A 42 8.94 -8.22 -5.80
CA GLN A 42 8.32 -8.55 -4.51
C GLN A 42 8.98 -7.89 -3.27
N PRO A 43 10.32 -7.77 -3.17
CA PRO A 43 10.95 -7.09 -2.02
C PRO A 43 10.60 -5.60 -1.93
N VAL A 44 10.46 -4.92 -3.07
CA VAL A 44 10.07 -3.51 -3.13
C VAL A 44 8.62 -3.37 -2.67
N PHE A 45 7.75 -4.27 -3.12
CA PHE A 45 6.35 -4.31 -2.70
C PHE A 45 6.20 -4.47 -1.18
N ILE A 46 6.93 -5.43 -0.58
CA ILE A 46 6.93 -5.64 0.88
C ILE A 46 7.45 -4.40 1.62
N SER A 47 8.53 -3.79 1.12
CA SER A 47 9.13 -2.60 1.74
C SER A 47 8.16 -1.40 1.73
N MET A 48 7.42 -1.23 0.64
CA MET A 48 6.37 -0.22 0.52
C MET A 48 5.26 -0.41 1.55
N VAL A 49 4.71 -1.62 1.66
CA VAL A 49 3.66 -1.93 2.66
C VAL A 49 4.15 -1.66 4.08
N ASN A 50 5.38 -2.09 4.40
CA ASN A 50 5.97 -1.85 5.71
C ASN A 50 6.16 -0.34 6.00
N ALA A 51 6.55 0.44 5.01
CA ALA A 51 6.71 1.88 5.15
C ALA A 51 5.39 2.60 5.41
N ILE A 52 4.32 2.19 4.71
CA ILE A 52 2.95 2.70 4.93
C ILE A 52 2.50 2.40 6.36
N VAL A 53 2.62 1.13 6.78
CA VAL A 53 2.23 0.71 8.14
C VAL A 53 3.05 1.43 9.22
N ALA A 54 4.35 1.63 9.01
CA ALA A 54 5.18 2.38 9.95
C ALA A 54 4.71 3.84 10.09
N ALA A 55 4.36 4.49 8.97
CA ALA A 55 3.83 5.84 8.98
C ALA A 55 2.46 5.94 9.70
N TRP A 56 1.63 4.90 9.57
CA TRP A 56 0.34 4.79 10.25
C TRP A 56 0.47 4.56 11.75
N ASN A 57 1.36 3.64 12.14
CA ASN A 57 1.69 3.39 13.54
C ASN A 57 2.20 4.66 14.23
N ALA A 58 3.04 5.46 13.56
CA ALA A 58 3.51 6.75 14.08
C ALA A 58 2.38 7.77 14.31
N LYS A 59 1.25 7.62 13.61
CA LYS A 59 0.02 8.41 13.79
C LYS A 59 -0.96 7.76 14.78
N GLY A 60 -0.56 6.68 15.45
CA GLY A 60 -1.39 5.95 16.41
C GLY A 60 -2.43 5.04 15.79
N ILE A 61 -2.33 4.73 14.49
CA ILE A 61 -3.30 3.92 13.78
C ILE A 61 -2.79 2.48 13.72
N THR A 62 -3.44 1.59 14.45
CA THR A 62 -2.92 0.23 14.71
C THR A 62 -3.72 -0.89 14.04
N GLY A 63 -4.75 -0.54 13.27
CA GLY A 63 -5.59 -1.48 12.52
C GLY A 63 -6.33 -0.80 11.37
N MET A 64 -6.77 -1.60 10.38
CA MET A 64 -7.59 -1.11 9.27
C MET A 64 -8.99 -0.70 9.74
N ASP A 65 -9.60 -1.46 10.66
CA ASP A 65 -10.88 -1.10 11.27
C ASP A 65 -10.81 0.21 12.04
N ASP A 66 -9.63 0.53 12.61
CA ASP A 66 -9.39 1.81 13.28
C ASP A 66 -9.40 2.95 12.26
N PHE A 67 -8.92 2.75 11.03
CA PHE A 67 -9.02 3.80 10.00
C PHE A 67 -10.47 4.17 9.72
N GLU A 68 -11.31 3.18 9.43
CA GLU A 68 -12.73 3.41 9.11
C GLU A 68 -13.47 4.08 10.27
N LYS A 69 -13.26 3.58 11.50
CA LYS A 69 -13.95 4.06 12.71
C LYS A 69 -13.42 5.40 13.21
N THR A 70 -12.11 5.58 13.27
CA THR A 70 -11.48 6.75 13.90
C THR A 70 -11.53 7.97 12.99
N GLN A 71 -11.45 7.77 11.67
CA GLN A 71 -11.51 8.85 10.68
C GLN A 71 -12.92 9.04 10.09
N LYS A 72 -13.90 8.21 10.46
CA LYS A 72 -15.26 8.17 9.87
C LYS A 72 -15.20 8.07 8.34
N MET A 73 -14.31 7.22 7.84
CA MET A 73 -14.09 7.00 6.41
C MET A 73 -14.90 5.80 5.93
N THR A 74 -15.42 5.88 4.70
CA THR A 74 -15.98 4.70 4.03
C THR A 74 -14.86 3.78 3.54
N PRO A 75 -15.13 2.51 3.24
CA PRO A 75 -14.14 1.60 2.66
C PRO A 75 -13.47 2.17 1.38
N GLU A 76 -14.23 2.86 0.54
CA GLU A 76 -13.73 3.50 -0.68
C GLU A 76 -12.77 4.66 -0.36
N MET A 77 -13.06 5.44 0.69
CA MET A 77 -12.15 6.51 1.14
C MET A 77 -10.84 5.94 1.67
N VAL A 78 -10.88 4.82 2.40
CA VAL A 78 -9.68 4.11 2.86
C VAL A 78 -8.89 3.58 1.67
N GLN A 79 -9.55 2.94 0.70
CA GLN A 79 -8.92 2.47 -0.53
C GLN A 79 -8.22 3.62 -1.28
N HIS A 80 -8.89 4.75 -1.48
CA HIS A 80 -8.30 5.93 -2.12
C HIS A 80 -7.11 6.52 -1.35
N MET A 81 -7.13 6.48 -0.02
CA MET A 81 -6.01 6.93 0.79
C MET A 81 -4.80 6.01 0.62
N VAL A 82 -5.00 4.69 0.70
CA VAL A 82 -3.92 3.71 0.50
C VAL A 82 -3.34 3.84 -0.91
N TYR A 83 -4.19 4.01 -1.93
CA TYR A 83 -3.74 4.26 -3.30
C TYR A 83 -2.78 5.46 -3.36
N ARG A 84 -3.13 6.59 -2.72
CA ARG A 84 -2.27 7.79 -2.72
C ARG A 84 -0.94 7.57 -1.99
N GLU A 85 -0.93 6.81 -0.91
CA GLU A 85 0.32 6.52 -0.19
C GLU A 85 1.24 5.59 -0.98
N ILE A 86 0.67 4.60 -1.67
CA ILE A 86 1.39 3.75 -2.62
C ILE A 86 1.97 4.62 -3.74
N ASP A 87 1.14 5.46 -4.36
CA ASP A 87 1.56 6.34 -5.45
C ASP A 87 2.71 7.26 -5.03
N SER A 88 2.58 7.90 -3.86
CA SER A 88 3.61 8.78 -3.30
C SER A 88 4.91 8.02 -3.00
N TYR A 89 4.82 6.81 -2.43
CA TYR A 89 5.99 5.99 -2.15
C TYR A 89 6.72 5.59 -3.43
N LEU A 90 6.00 5.09 -4.43
CA LEU A 90 6.58 4.60 -5.67
C LEU A 90 7.16 5.75 -6.52
N CYS A 91 6.47 6.89 -6.62
CA CYS A 91 7.00 8.08 -7.27
C CYS A 91 8.33 8.52 -6.65
N LYS A 92 8.40 8.56 -5.31
CA LYS A 92 9.62 8.92 -4.58
C LYS A 92 10.74 7.89 -4.79
N LEU A 93 10.42 6.60 -4.74
CA LEU A 93 11.40 5.52 -4.91
C LEU A 93 12.03 5.53 -6.31
N LEU A 94 11.21 5.75 -7.33
CA LEU A 94 11.62 5.69 -8.73
C LEU A 94 12.10 7.03 -9.28
N GLY A 95 11.97 8.12 -8.51
CA GLY A 95 12.28 9.47 -8.97
C GLY A 95 11.35 9.96 -10.09
N VAL A 96 10.17 9.37 -10.21
CA VAL A 96 9.16 9.74 -11.23
C VAL A 96 8.26 10.81 -10.64
N ILE A 97 8.08 11.91 -11.36
CA ILE A 97 7.01 12.89 -11.10
C ILE A 97 5.89 12.55 -12.07
N LYS A 98 4.73 12.10 -11.56
CA LYS A 98 3.53 11.99 -12.40
C LYS A 98 3.10 13.40 -12.80
N SER A 99 3.08 13.68 -14.10
CA SER A 99 2.38 14.83 -14.64
C SER A 99 0.88 14.54 -14.52
N ASN A 100 0.19 15.31 -13.67
CA ASN A 100 -1.27 15.30 -13.55
C ASN A 100 -1.95 15.57 -14.89
#